data_AF-A0A7R9PUL9-F1
#
_entry.id   AF-A0A7R9PUL9-F1
#
_cell.length_a   1.000
_cell.length_b   1.000
_cell.length_c   1.000
_cell.angle_alpha   90.00
_cell.angle_beta   90.00
_cell.angle_gamma   90.00
#
_symmetry.space_group_name_H-M   'P 1'
#
loop_
_entity.id
_entity.type
_entity.pdbx_description
1 polymer ?
#
loop_
_entity_poly.entity_id
_entity_poly.type
_entity_poly.pdbx_seq_one_letter_code
_entity_poly.pdbx_strand_id
1 'polypeptide(L)'
;MGKISTFLLSSLCLAFITQLDANVIRDNDAEPVPIVCYFGAWAFWHPVDRFDITDIKPAGHLCTHINYGFAKLNETTYEIQVFDETYDIEK
;
A
#
# COMPACT_ATOMS: atom_id res chain seq x y z
N MET A 1 38.65 -5.98 -46.56
CA MET A 1 37.17 -6.00 -46.40
C MET A 1 36.63 -6.91 -45.29
N GLY A 2 37.43 -7.73 -44.59
CA GLY A 2 36.90 -8.66 -43.55
C GLY A 2 36.77 -8.11 -42.12
N LYS A 3 37.53 -7.07 -41.74
CA LYS A 3 37.60 -6.60 -40.34
C LYS A 3 36.35 -5.83 -39.88
N ILE A 4 35.74 -5.05 -40.77
CA ILE A 4 34.55 -4.22 -40.47
C ILE A 4 33.36 -5.10 -40.07
N SER A 5 33.19 -6.25 -40.73
CA SER A 5 32.14 -7.23 -40.40
C SER A 5 32.33 -7.81 -39.00
N THR A 6 33.58 -8.13 -38.62
CA THR A 6 33.90 -8.66 -37.28
C THR A 6 33.67 -7.63 -36.17
N PHE A 7 33.99 -6.35 -36.42
CA PHE A 7 33.71 -5.27 -35.46
C PHE A 7 32.21 -5.05 -35.26
N LEU A 8 31.41 -5.12 -36.33
CA LEU A 8 29.96 -4.98 -36.25
C LEU A 8 29.34 -6.17 -35.49
N LEU A 9 29.77 -7.41 -35.76
CA LEU A 9 29.30 -8.58 -35.01
C LEU A 9 29.67 -8.52 -33.52
N SER A 10 30.91 -8.12 -33.20
CA SER A 10 31.37 -7.96 -31.83
C SER A 10 30.58 -6.87 -31.08
N SER A 11 30.33 -5.73 -31.72
CA SER A 11 29.58 -4.62 -31.11
C SER A 11 28.10 -4.97 -30.92
N LEU A 12 27.50 -5.73 -31.84
CA LEU A 12 26.13 -6.23 -31.71
C LEU A 12 26.02 -7.26 -30.58
N CYS A 13 27.03 -8.11 -30.43
CA CYS A 13 27.10 -9.11 -29.36
C CYS A 13 27.26 -8.46 -27.98
N LEU A 14 28.12 -7.43 -27.85
CA LEU A 14 28.22 -6.64 -26.62
C LEU A 14 26.88 -5.96 -26.28
N ALA A 15 26.19 -5.38 -27.27
CA ALA A 15 24.88 -4.76 -27.05
C ALA A 15 23.83 -5.77 -26.54
N PHE A 16 23.78 -6.98 -27.12
CA PHE A 16 22.91 -8.06 -26.68
C PHE A 16 23.25 -8.56 -25.26
N ILE A 17 24.54 -8.69 -24.93
CA ILE A 17 24.98 -9.09 -23.59
C ILE A 17 24.56 -8.04 -22.55
N THR A 18 24.74 -6.74 -22.83
CA THR A 18 24.32 -5.66 -21.92
C THR A 18 22.81 -5.56 -21.71
N GLN A 19 22.00 -6.05 -22.66
CA GLN A 19 20.54 -6.09 -22.54
C GLN A 19 20.05 -7.32 -21.76
N LEU A 20 20.89 -8.35 -21.61
CA LEU A 20 20.57 -9.56 -20.86
C LEU A 20 20.58 -9.28 -19.34
N ASP A 21 21.50 -8.45 -18.86
CA ASP A 21 21.65 -8.14 -17.42
C ASP A 21 20.58 -7.17 -16.88
N ALA A 22 20.01 -6.31 -17.73
CA ALA A 22 19.01 -5.33 -17.29
C ALA A 22 17.64 -5.95 -16.93
N ASN A 23 17.38 -7.20 -17.32
CA ASN A 23 16.11 -7.89 -17.10
C ASN A 23 16.16 -8.99 -16.02
N VAL A 24 17.32 -9.26 -15.42
CA VAL A 24 17.50 -10.43 -14.51
C VAL A 24 17.22 -10.11 -13.03
N ILE A 25 17.02 -8.84 -12.65
CA ILE A 25 16.58 -8.50 -11.29
C ILE A 25 15.18 -7.86 -11.35
N ARG A 26 14.17 -8.67 -11.63
CA ARG A 26 12.81 -8.39 -11.18
C ARG A 26 12.43 -9.50 -10.21
N ASP A 27 12.50 -9.19 -8.94
CA ASP A 27 11.85 -9.97 -7.89
C ASP A 27 10.33 -9.82 -8.10
N ASN A 28 9.77 -10.64 -9.01
CA ASN A 28 8.34 -10.69 -9.30
C ASN A 28 7.60 -11.64 -8.37
N ASP A 29 8.33 -12.30 -7.46
CA ASP A 29 7.81 -13.32 -6.55
C ASP A 29 7.62 -12.76 -5.12
N ALA A 30 8.09 -11.54 -4.87
CA ALA A 30 7.77 -10.80 -3.65
C ALA A 30 6.29 -10.40 -3.64
N GLU A 31 5.53 -11.02 -2.73
CA GLU A 31 4.16 -10.58 -2.42
C GLU A 31 4.16 -9.08 -2.07
N PRO A 32 3.19 -8.30 -2.58
CA PRO A 32 3.11 -6.88 -2.29
C PRO A 32 3.06 -6.61 -0.78
N VAL A 33 3.95 -5.77 -0.27
CA VAL A 33 3.96 -5.38 1.15
C VAL A 33 2.73 -4.51 1.44
N PRO A 34 1.86 -4.90 2.40
CA PRO A 34 0.68 -4.11 2.70
C PRO A 34 1.02 -2.82 3.48
N ILE A 35 0.33 -1.73 3.15
CA ILE A 35 0.32 -0.49 3.93
C ILE A 35 -1.01 -0.43 4.66
N VAL A 36 -0.98 -0.67 5.97
CA VAL A 36 -2.18 -0.73 6.82
C VAL A 36 -2.34 0.58 7.57
N CYS A 37 -3.45 1.27 7.32
CA CYS A 37 -3.80 2.52 7.98
C CYS A 37 -4.88 2.28 9.03
N TYR A 38 -4.73 2.87 10.21
CA TYR A 38 -5.74 2.85 11.25
C TYR A 38 -6.54 4.14 11.22
N PHE A 39 -7.86 4.02 11.13
CA PHE A 39 -8.76 5.15 11.33
C PHE A 39 -9.35 5.08 12.73
N GLY A 40 -9.01 6.06 13.56
CA GLY A 40 -9.60 6.21 14.88
C GLY A 40 -10.87 7.04 14.84
N ALA A 41 -12.04 6.41 14.99
CA ALA A 41 -13.34 7.10 14.95
C ALA A 41 -13.44 8.27 15.95
N TRP A 42 -12.74 8.15 17.08
CA TRP A 42 -12.67 9.20 18.11
C TRP A 42 -12.08 10.53 17.62
N ALA A 43 -11.31 10.52 16.52
CA ALA A 43 -10.71 11.72 15.94
C ALA A 43 -11.77 12.70 15.42
N PHE A 44 -13.00 12.25 15.18
CA PHE A 44 -14.11 13.13 14.84
C PHE A 44 -14.45 14.12 15.98
N TRP A 45 -14.24 13.71 17.22
CA TRP A 45 -14.56 14.51 18.40
C TRP A 45 -13.46 15.50 18.80
N HIS A 46 -12.33 15.54 18.08
CA HIS A 46 -11.26 16.49 18.36
C HIS A 46 -11.74 17.95 18.27
N PRO A 47 -11.33 18.84 19.21
CA PRO A 47 -11.89 20.18 19.27
C PRO A 47 -11.36 21.13 18.19
N VAL A 48 -10.14 20.92 17.69
CA VAL A 48 -9.43 21.85 16.78
C VAL A 48 -9.15 21.20 15.43
N ASP A 49 -8.81 19.92 15.44
CA ASP A 49 -8.35 19.13 14.31
C ASP A 49 -9.23 17.90 14.11
N ARG A 50 -10.53 18.14 13.92
CA ARG A 50 -11.49 17.08 13.58
C ARG A 50 -11.03 16.34 12.33
N PHE A 51 -11.06 15.02 12.41
CA PHE A 51 -10.71 14.15 11.30
C PHE A 51 -11.79 13.08 11.15
N ASP A 52 -12.43 13.05 9.99
CA ASP A 52 -13.55 12.19 9.64
C ASP A 52 -13.18 11.30 8.43
N ILE A 53 -14.04 10.33 8.10
CA ILE A 53 -13.85 9.43 6.96
C ILE A 53 -13.67 10.20 5.64
N THR A 54 -14.31 11.36 5.51
CA THR A 54 -14.18 12.23 4.34
C THR A 54 -12.76 12.77 4.14
N ASP A 55 -11.99 12.91 5.22
CA ASP A 55 -10.61 13.41 5.19
C ASP A 55 -9.62 12.31 4.77
N ILE A 56 -9.99 11.04 4.93
CA ILE A 56 -9.20 9.90 4.43
C ILE A 56 -9.33 9.75 2.92
N LYS A 57 -10.52 9.97 2.34
CA LYS A 57 -10.79 9.68 0.92
C LYS A 57 -9.73 10.24 -0.06
N PRO A 58 -9.25 11.50 0.07
CA PRO A 58 -8.20 12.04 -0.79
C PRO A 58 -6.86 11.31 -0.66
N ALA A 59 -6.53 10.81 0.53
CA ALA A 59 -5.28 10.12 0.84
C ALA A 59 -5.40 8.58 0.83
N GLY A 60 -6.59 8.03 0.60
CA GLY A 60 -6.87 6.59 0.69
C GLY A 60 -6.02 5.74 -0.26
N HIS A 61 -5.55 6.32 -1.36
CA HIS A 61 -4.64 5.68 -2.31
C HIS A 61 -3.24 5.40 -1.74
N LEU A 62 -2.90 5.97 -0.58
CA LEU A 62 -1.65 5.71 0.13
C LEU A 62 -1.70 4.43 0.98
N CYS A 63 -2.90 3.91 1.26
CA CYS A 63 -3.13 2.73 2.08
C CYS A 63 -3.60 1.56 1.20
N THR A 64 -3.16 0.34 1.50
CA THR A 64 -3.75 -0.86 0.88
C THR A 64 -4.87 -1.45 1.71
N HIS A 65 -4.85 -1.23 3.04
CA HIS A 65 -5.89 -1.66 3.97
C HIS A 65 -6.19 -0.56 4.97
N ILE A 66 -7.46 -0.47 5.39
CA ILE A 66 -7.90 0.43 6.45
C ILE A 66 -8.56 -0.38 7.56
N ASN A 67 -8.04 -0.23 8.78
CA ASN A 67 -8.64 -0.76 9.99
C ASN A 67 -9.47 0.33 10.66
N TYR A 68 -10.79 0.15 10.68
CA TYR A 68 -11.71 1.00 11.43
C TYR A 68 -11.59 0.68 12.93
N GLY A 69 -11.07 1.63 13.69
CA GLY A 69 -10.72 1.50 15.10
C GLY A 69 -11.63 2.36 15.99
N PHE A 70 -12.24 1.82 17.05
CA PHE A 70 -12.22 0.42 17.51
C PHE A 70 -13.64 -0.04 17.84
N ALA A 71 -13.86 -1.36 17.87
CA ALA A 71 -14.99 -1.96 18.58
C ALA A 71 -14.59 -2.25 20.04
N LYS A 72 -15.56 -2.38 20.94
CA LYS A 72 -15.33 -2.81 22.33
C LYS A 72 -15.74 -4.28 22.51
N LEU A 73 -15.29 -4.88 23.60
CA LEU A 73 -15.70 -6.23 24.00
C LEU A 73 -16.55 -6.13 25.26
N ASN A 74 -17.67 -6.84 25.31
CA ASN A 74 -18.44 -6.98 26.54
C ASN A 74 -17.62 -7.76 27.58
N GLU A 75 -17.41 -7.19 28.77
CA GLU A 75 -16.57 -7.81 29.80
C GLU A 75 -17.14 -9.10 30.41
N THR A 76 -18.45 -9.36 30.23
CA THR A 76 -19.14 -10.53 30.77
C THR A 76 -19.48 -11.57 29.71
N THR A 77 -20.03 -11.15 28.57
CA THR A 77 -20.43 -12.07 27.49
C THR A 77 -19.29 -12.38 26.53
N TYR A 78 -18.23 -11.56 26.53
CA TYR A 78 -17.11 -11.62 25.59
C TYR A 78 -17.54 -11.46 24.12
N GLU A 79 -18.67 -10.80 23.89
CA GLU A 79 -19.16 -10.47 22.55
C GLU A 79 -18.66 -9.08 22.12
N ILE A 80 -18.47 -8.91 20.82
CA ILE A 80 -18.10 -7.62 20.23
C ILE A 80 -19.28 -6.66 20.38
N GLN A 81 -18.98 -5.41 20.72
CA GLN A 81 -19.95 -4.33 20.84
C GLN A 81 -19.46 -3.06 20.13
N VAL A 82 -20.41 -2.22 19.74
CA VAL A 82 -20.15 -0.88 19.19
C VAL A 82 -19.47 -0.01 20.23
N PHE A 83 -18.44 0.75 19.84
CA PHE A 83 -17.71 1.61 20.77
C PHE A 83 -18.45 2.91 21.02
N ASP A 84 -18.84 3.62 19.95
CA ASP A 84 -19.59 4.88 20.00
C ASP A 84 -20.84 4.77 19.11
N GLU A 85 -21.99 4.43 19.68
CA GLU A 85 -23.23 4.24 18.91
C GLU A 85 -23.64 5.48 18.12
N THR A 86 -23.42 6.67 18.67
CA THR A 86 -23.78 7.93 18.02
C THR A 86 -22.93 8.16 16.77
N TYR A 87 -21.63 7.94 16.82
CA TYR A 87 -20.77 8.12 15.64
C TYR A 87 -20.80 6.93 14.68
N ASP A 88 -20.79 5.70 15.20
CA ASP A 88 -20.62 4.47 14.42
C ASP A 88 -21.92 4.02 13.72
N ILE A 89 -23.10 4.35 14.27
CA ILE A 89 -24.40 3.84 13.79
C ILE A 89 -25.37 4.97 13.40
N GLU A 90 -25.48 6.01 14.22
CA GLU A 90 -26.54 7.02 14.07
C GLU A 90 -26.19 8.19 13.13
N LYS A 91 -24.91 8.58 13.10
CA LYS A 91 -24.38 9.79 12.44
C LYS A 91 -24.62 9.87 10.93
#